data_AF-A0A661VTK6-F1
#
_entry.id   AF-A0A661VTK6-F1
#
_cell.length_a   1.000
_cell.length_b   1.000
_cell.length_c   1.000
_cell.angle_alpha   90.00
_cell.angle_beta   90.00
_cell.angle_gamma   90.00
#
_symmetry.space_group_name_H-M   'P 1'
#
loop_
_entity.id
_entity.type
_entity.pdbx_description
1 polymer ?
#
loop_
_entity_poly.entity_id
_entity_poly.type
_entity_poly.pdbx_seq_one_letter_code
_entity_poly.pdbx_strand_id
1 'polypeptide(L)' 'MALSEARKRELLRQMYTIRAFEEKAEQLYALGKVHGTMHLSIGEEASAVGSIAALRPDDLILSTHRGHGHC' A
#
# COMPACT_ATOMS: atom_id res chain seq x y z
N MET A 1 -20.24 -11.61 2.61
CA MET A 1 -19.54 -12.91 2.41
C MET A 1 -18.32 -12.94 3.32
N ALA A 2 -18.06 -14.06 4.00
CA ALA A 2 -16.85 -14.21 4.79
C ALA A 2 -15.64 -14.50 3.87
N LEU A 3 -14.50 -13.87 4.15
CA LEU A 3 -13.25 -14.13 3.43
C LEU A 3 -12.70 -15.52 3.80
N SER A 4 -12.18 -16.26 2.81
CA SER A 4 -11.46 -17.50 3.07
C SER A 4 -10.17 -17.23 3.86
N GLU A 5 -9.69 -18.22 4.62
CA GLU A 5 -8.43 -18.08 5.38
C GLU A 5 -7.24 -17.77 4.47
N ALA A 6 -7.17 -18.38 3.29
CA ALA A 6 -6.15 -18.08 2.29
C ALA A 6 -6.24 -16.61 1.83
N ARG A 7 -7.45 -16.09 1.58
CA ARG A 7 -7.63 -14.69 1.16
C ARG A 7 -7.25 -13.71 2.28
N LYS A 8 -7.58 -14.01 3.54
CA LYS A 8 -7.17 -13.18 4.69
C LYS A 8 -5.64 -13.08 4.80
N ARG A 9 -4.93 -14.21 4.68
CA ARG A 9 -3.46 -14.25 4.72
C ARG A 9 -2.85 -13.44 3.59
N GLU A 10 -3.42 -13.54 2.39
CA GLU A 10 -2.93 -12.79 1.23
C GLU A 10 -3.09 -11.28 1.41
N LEU A 11 -4.28 -10.81 1.83
CA LEU A 11 -4.50 -9.38 2.09
C LEU A 11 -3.59 -8.87 3.22
N LEU A 12 -3.42 -9.66 4.28
CA LEU A 12 -2.51 -9.32 5.37
C LEU A 12 -1.06 -9.20 4.89
N ARG A 13 -0.60 -10.13 4.06
CA ARG A 13 0.74 -10.11 3.46
C ARG A 13 0.95 -8.89 2.59
N GLN A 14 -0.05 -8.49 1.80
CA GLN A 14 0.00 -7.27 1.00
C GLN A 14 0.13 -6.02 1.88
N MET A 15 -0.65 -5.92 2.97
CA MET A 15 -0.54 -4.80 3.91
C MET A 15 0.86 -4.72 4.55
N TYR A 16 1.43 -5.85 4.98
CA TYR A 16 2.81 -5.88 5.51
C TYR A 16 3.86 -5.50 4.47
N THR A 17 3.63 -5.85 3.20
CA THR A 17 4.54 -5.48 2.10
C THR A 17 4.55 -3.98 1.88
N ILE A 18 3.37 -3.34 1.86
CA ILE A 18 3.23 -1.89 1.77
C ILE A 18 3.90 -1.22 2.98
N ARG A 19 3.66 -1.71 4.20
CA ARG A 19 4.31 -1.18 5.40
C ARG A 19 5.83 -1.21 5.29
N ALA A 20 6.39 -2.37 4.92
CA ALA A 20 7.83 -2.52 4.80
C ALA A 20 8.44 -1.61 3.72
N PHE A 21 7.73 -1.41 2.62
CA PHE A 21 8.14 -0.46 1.58
C PHE A 21 8.17 0.97 2.12
N GLU A 22 7.11 1.41 2.79
CA GLU A 22 6.98 2.79 3.31
C GLU A 22 8.02 3.09 4.40
N GLU A 23 8.22 2.18 5.35
CA GLU A 23 9.27 2.30 6.38
C GLU A 23 10.67 2.35 5.76
N LYS A 24 10.89 1.60 4.67
CA LYS A 24 12.16 1.65 3.95
C LYS A 24 12.34 2.97 3.19
N ALA A 25 11.28 3.47 2.56
CA ALA A 25 11.28 4.76 1.91
C ALA A 25 11.58 5.88 2.92
N GLU A 26 10.93 5.84 4.09
CA GLU A 26 11.19 6.75 5.21
C GLU A 26 12.67 6.73 5.63
N GLN A 27 13.23 5.54 5.83
CA GLN A 27 14.63 5.39 6.20
C GLN A 27 15.56 5.98 5.13
N LEU A 28 15.32 5.71 3.86
CA LEU A 28 16.18 6.20 2.77
C LEU A 28 16.09 7.72 2.59
N TYR A 29 14.90 8.29 2.80
CA TYR A 29 14.70 9.74 2.80
C TYR A 29 15.43 10.41 3.96
N ALA A 30 15.34 9.86 5.18
CA ALA A 30 16.07 10.35 6.34
C ALA A 30 17.60 10.30 6.14
N LEU A 31 18.11 9.33 5.36
CA LEU A 31 19.51 9.22 4.98
C LEU A 31 19.91 10.15 3.81
N GLY A 32 18.99 10.94 3.26
CA GLY A 32 19.24 11.79 2.08
C GLY A 32 19.49 11.00 0.80
N LYS A 33 19.07 9.74 0.73
CA LYS A 33 19.20 8.89 -0.48
C LYS A 33 18.02 9.02 -1.43
N VAL A 34 16.89 9.51 -0.92
CA VAL A 34 15.70 9.88 -1.69
C VAL A 34 15.47 11.38 -1.49
N HIS A 35 15.17 12.08 -2.57
CA HIS A 35 15.07 13.54 -2.59
C HIS A 35 13.69 13.99 -3.08
N GLY A 36 13.31 15.24 -2.79
CA GLY A 36 12.02 15.81 -3.17
C GLY A 36 10.99 15.69 -2.04
N THR A 37 9.71 15.57 -2.39
CA THR A 37 8.63 15.36 -1.43
C THR A 37 8.29 13.89 -1.31
N MET A 38 8.12 13.40 -0.08
CA MET A 38 7.72 12.03 0.20
C MET A 38 6.45 12.03 1.05
N HIS A 39 5.43 11.29 0.61
CA HIS A 39 4.16 11.21 1.30
C HIS A 39 3.81 9.75 1.58
N LEU A 40 4.08 9.35 2.82
CA LEU A 40 3.88 7.99 3.28
C LEU A 40 2.40 7.71 3.57
N SER A 41 1.94 6.50 3.30
CA SER A 41 0.61 5.97 3.63
C SER A 41 0.64 4.96 4.79
N ILE A 42 1.66 5.06 5.66
CA ILE A 42 1.80 4.21 6.86
C ILE A 42 0.53 4.33 7.72
N GLY A 43 -0.12 3.20 7.98
CA GLY A 43 -1.39 3.13 8.70
C GLY A 43 -2.64 3.15 7.82
N GLU A 44 -2.51 3.36 6.51
CA GLU A 44 -3.59 3.38 5.53
C GLU A 44 -3.58 2.14 4.60
N GLU A 45 -2.82 1.09 4.94
CA GLU A 45 -2.60 -0.05 4.05
C GLU A 45 -3.90 -0.82 3.74
N ALA A 46 -4.81 -0.87 4.71
CA ALA A 46 -6.11 -1.51 4.53
C ALA A 46 -6.98 -0.76 3.51
N SER A 47 -6.85 0.57 3.40
CA SER A 47 -7.56 1.36 2.40
C SER A 47 -7.11 0.98 1.00
N ALA A 48 -5.79 0.87 0.79
CA ALA A 48 -5.22 0.47 -0.49
C ALA A 48 -5.55 -1.00 -0.84
N VAL A 49 -5.19 -1.94 0.03
CA VAL A 49 -5.39 -3.37 -0.22
C VAL A 49 -6.88 -3.72 -0.33
N GLY A 50 -7.71 -3.17 0.56
CA GLY A 50 -9.14 -3.47 0.61
C GLY A 50 -9.90 -2.94 -0.60
N SER A 51 -9.61 -1.70 -1.03
CA SER A 51 -10.27 -1.10 -2.19
C SER A 51 -9.92 -1.85 -3.48
N ILE A 52 -8.64 -2.08 -3.75
CA ILE A 52 -8.18 -2.81 -4.95
C ILE A 52 -8.67 -4.25 -4.97
N ALA A 53 -8.72 -4.93 -3.81
CA ALA A 53 -9.21 -6.29 -3.71
C ALA A 53 -10.70 -6.46 -4.09
N ALA A 54 -11.47 -5.38 -4.10
CA ALA A 54 -12.88 -5.37 -4.46
C ALA A 54 -13.15 -4.96 -5.92
N LEU A 55 -12.13 -4.45 -6.61
CA LEU A 55 -12.22 -4.03 -8.02
C LEU A 55 -12.03 -5.21 -8.97
N ARG A 56 -12.53 -5.03 -10.19
CA ARG A 56 -12.21 -5.90 -11.32
C ARG A 56 -10.86 -5.50 -11.94
N PRO A 57 -10.19 -6.41 -12.67
CA PRO A 57 -8.92 -6.11 -13.33
C PRO A 57 -8.99 -4.99 -14.37
N ASP A 58 -10.17 -4.67 -14.90
CA ASP A 58 -10.42 -3.65 -15.92
C ASP A 58 -10.95 -2.33 -15.35
N ASP A 59 -11.15 -2.25 -14.03
CA ASP A 59 -11.53 -0.99 -13.38
C ASP A 59 -10.34 -0.04 -13.32
N LEU A 60 -10.60 1.26 -13.51
CA LEU A 60 -9.59 2.31 -13.43
C LEU A 60 -9.59 2.95 -12.04
N ILE A 61 -8.40 3.22 -11.52
CA ILE A 61 -8.20 3.97 -10.26
C ILE A 61 -7.37 5.23 -10.50
N LEU A 62 -7.59 6.23 -9.66
CA LEU A 62 -6.74 7.41 -9.56
C LEU A 62 -6.22 7.53 -8.13
N SER A 63 -4.92 7.82 -8.01
CA SER A 63 -4.27 8.11 -6.72
C SER A 63 -3.97 9.60 -6.60
N THR A 64 -3.87 10.08 -5.36
CA THR A 64 -3.33 11.41 -5.05
C THR A 64 -1.83 11.30 -4.75
N HIS A 65 -1.27 12.22 -3.95
CA HIS A 65 0.15 12.24 -3.61
C HIS A 65 0.59 11.11 -2.66
N ARG A 66 -0.33 10.34 -2.04
CA ARG A 66 -0.06 9.16 -1.18
C ARG A 66 -0.34 7.83 -1.90
N GLY A 67 0.07 7.71 -3.15
CA GLY A 67 -0.30 6.59 -4.02
C GLY A 67 0.51 5.30 -3.82
N HIS A 68 1.52 5.26 -2.94
CA HIS A 68 2.46 4.14 -2.85
C HIS A 68 1.77 2.79 -2.64
N GLY A 69 0.79 2.72 -1.72
CA GLY A 69 0.07 1.48 -1.43
C GLY A 69 -0.79 0.94 -2.59
N HIS A 70 -1.07 1.76 -3.62
CA HIS A 70 -1.83 1.34 -4.80
C HIS A 70 -0.95 0.78 -5.94
N CYS A 71 0.38 0.90 -5.85
CA CYS A 71 1.33 0.48 -6.90
C CYS A 71 1.98 -0.87 -6.63
#